data_AF-A0A8H8S709-F1
#
_entry.id   AF-A0A8H8S709-F1
#
_cell.length_a   1.000
_cell.length_b   1.000
_cell.length_c   1.000
_cell.angle_alpha   90.00
_cell.angle_beta   90.00
_cell.angle_gamma   90.00
#
_symmetry.space_group_name_H-M   'P 1'
#
loop_
_entity.id
_entity.type
_entity.pdbx_description
1 polymer ?
#
loop_
_entity_poly.entity_id
_entity_poly.type
_entity_poly.pdbx_seq_one_letter_code
_entity_poly.pdbx_strand_id
1 'polypeptide(L)'
;MSLMAPEDLREYAGLTTTTITCKQRMTLSAAGIELIKWALEGTFGSIEDLSERKSKAQNGDTHMNGSSEDADEEISRQSTVYLVMGCVTVRHSNSGDVELEWEGNMLNDGIADAIMAVLFSVESSPAAVKQSSSKHSHSHSHTLPTKNAHANLTPFERFERLSMFLEAQFGPENLQPIKLPRVPQTKAIAPASPSTMKDGEDDASEGSEDEEALQREELERLYKIGIPVPGVEIKVDKMVAKVWLEDLEVECTNRVFGDRVRAVVERAVEVTAPLWAS
;
A
#
# COMPACT_ATOMS: atom_id res chain seq x y z
N MET A 1 11.78 33.44 -4.46
CA MET A 1 11.61 32.90 -3.09
C MET A 1 11.42 31.41 -3.28
N SER A 2 12.41 30.60 -2.91
CA SER A 2 12.30 29.13 -3.05
C SER A 2 11.45 28.64 -1.88
N LEU A 3 10.25 28.13 -2.17
CA LEU A 3 9.41 27.42 -1.22
C LEU A 3 10.05 26.05 -1.02
N MET A 4 10.44 25.74 0.22
CA MET A 4 10.96 24.44 0.61
C MET A 4 9.89 23.65 1.33
N ALA A 5 9.90 22.33 1.16
CA ALA A 5 9.04 21.44 1.92
C ALA A 5 9.50 21.40 3.39
N PRO A 6 8.59 21.23 4.36
CA PRO A 6 8.96 21.28 5.78
C PRO A 6 9.95 20.19 6.20
N GLU A 7 10.01 19.08 5.46
CA GLU A 7 10.95 17.98 5.67
C GLU A 7 12.40 18.39 5.36
N ASP A 8 12.58 19.27 4.37
CA ASP A 8 13.90 19.73 3.90
C ASP A 8 14.48 20.86 4.76
N LEU A 9 13.67 21.46 5.65
CA LEU A 9 14.09 22.58 6.50
C LEU A 9 15.27 22.20 7.41
N ARG A 10 15.31 20.96 7.89
CA ARG A 10 16.34 20.50 8.83
C ARG A 10 17.71 20.40 8.16
N GLU A 11 17.75 19.92 6.92
CA GLU A 11 19.01 19.72 6.19
C GLU A 11 19.52 20.99 5.52
N TYR A 12 18.62 21.87 5.05
CA TYR A 12 19.01 23.01 4.20
C TYR A 12 18.89 24.38 4.86
N ALA A 13 18.02 24.55 5.86
CA ALA A 13 17.81 25.87 6.48
C ALA A 13 18.69 26.10 7.72
N GLY A 14 19.37 25.07 8.23
CA GLY A 14 20.14 25.14 9.48
C GLY A 14 19.29 25.50 10.70
N LEU A 15 17.97 25.35 10.60
CA LEU A 15 17.02 25.68 11.66
C LEU A 15 16.88 24.51 12.63
N THR A 16 16.76 24.82 13.91
CA THR A 16 16.43 23.82 14.93
C THR A 16 14.97 23.39 14.74
N THR A 17 14.74 22.16 14.26
CA THR A 17 13.41 21.56 14.17
C THR A 17 13.07 20.84 15.49
N THR A 18 11.84 20.99 15.98
CA THR A 18 11.31 20.23 17.13
C THR A 18 10.15 19.38 16.64
N THR A 19 10.22 18.07 16.91
CA THR A 19 9.15 17.13 16.64
C THR A 19 8.43 16.80 17.94
N ILE A 20 7.10 16.80 17.92
CA ILE A 20 6.28 16.40 19.07
C ILE A 20 5.93 14.92 18.88
N THR A 21 6.27 14.09 19.85
CA THR A 21 5.87 12.67 19.86
C THR A 21 4.77 12.48 20.90
N CYS A 22 3.70 11.82 20.49
CA CYS A 22 2.58 11.42 21.33
C CYS A 22 2.71 9.95 21.71
N LYS A 23 2.26 9.63 22.93
CA LYS A 23 2.38 8.30 23.49
C LYS A 23 1.17 7.98 24.36
N GLN A 24 0.53 6.84 24.10
CA GLN A 24 -0.61 6.35 24.86
C GLN A 24 -0.31 4.96 25.41
N ARG A 25 -0.65 4.73 26.67
CA ARG A 25 -0.56 3.41 27.33
C ARG A 25 -1.94 2.93 27.73
N MET A 26 -2.20 1.65 27.52
CA MET A 26 -3.41 0.97 27.95
C MET A 26 -3.10 -0.49 28.28
N THR A 27 -3.98 -1.14 29.03
CA THR A 27 -3.85 -2.57 29.36
C THR A 27 -5.02 -3.30 28.74
N LEU A 28 -4.72 -4.29 27.90
CA LEU A 28 -5.69 -5.19 27.29
C LEU A 28 -5.56 -6.55 27.98
N SER A 29 -6.66 -7.01 28.56
CA SER A 29 -6.70 -8.19 29.43
C SER A 29 -7.30 -9.42 28.74
N ALA A 30 -8.19 -9.21 27.77
CA ALA A 30 -8.90 -10.27 27.08
C ALA A 30 -8.34 -10.52 25.67
N ALA A 31 -7.91 -9.46 24.97
CA ALA A 31 -7.43 -9.54 23.60
C ALA A 31 -6.00 -10.08 23.53
N GLY A 32 -5.82 -11.26 22.93
CA GLY A 32 -4.50 -11.79 22.60
C GLY A 32 -3.85 -11.07 21.42
N ILE A 33 -2.52 -11.15 21.33
CA ILE A 33 -1.73 -10.50 20.28
C ILE A 33 -2.17 -10.87 18.85
N GLU A 34 -2.53 -12.12 18.61
CA GLU A 34 -3.01 -12.58 17.30
C GLU A 34 -4.35 -11.94 16.91
N LEU A 35 -5.25 -11.72 17.88
CA LEU A 35 -6.53 -11.06 17.64
C LEU A 35 -6.35 -9.57 17.40
N ILE A 36 -5.43 -8.93 18.13
CA ILE A 36 -5.03 -7.54 17.90
C ILE A 36 -4.48 -7.41 16.49
N LYS A 37 -3.50 -8.24 16.12
CA LYS A 37 -2.93 -8.28 14.76
C LYS A 37 -4.02 -8.44 13.72
N TRP A 38 -4.89 -9.43 13.89
CA TRP A 38 -5.99 -9.69 12.96
C TRP A 38 -6.91 -8.48 12.79
N ALA A 39 -7.30 -7.82 13.89
CA ALA A 39 -8.21 -6.69 13.84
C ALA A 39 -7.58 -5.44 13.22
N LEU A 40 -6.30 -5.18 13.54
CA LEU A 40 -5.53 -4.10 12.91
C LEU A 40 -5.37 -4.37 11.42
N GLU A 41 -5.04 -5.60 11.03
CA GLU A 41 -4.96 -6.00 9.63
C GLU A 41 -6.29 -5.85 8.87
N GLY A 42 -7.40 -6.15 9.55
CA GLY A 42 -8.73 -6.01 8.98
C GLY A 42 -9.15 -4.56 8.73
N THR A 43 -8.59 -3.63 9.51
CA THR A 43 -8.96 -2.20 9.45
C THR A 43 -8.01 -1.40 8.58
N PHE A 44 -6.70 -1.66 8.71
CA PHE A 44 -5.63 -0.84 8.11
C PHE A 44 -4.88 -1.57 6.98
N GLY A 45 -5.25 -2.80 6.65
CA GLY A 45 -4.55 -3.61 5.65
C GLY A 45 -3.27 -4.23 6.19
N SER A 46 -2.23 -4.38 5.37
CA SER A 46 -0.95 -4.93 5.86
C SER A 46 -0.29 -4.02 6.89
N ILE A 47 0.07 -4.57 8.05
CA ILE A 47 0.87 -3.89 9.07
C ILE A 47 2.28 -4.47 9.10
N GLU A 48 3.30 -3.66 9.39
CA GLU A 48 4.67 -4.15 9.45
C GLU A 48 4.98 -4.73 10.84
N ASP A 49 5.62 -5.89 10.88
CA ASP A 49 6.13 -6.48 12.11
C ASP A 49 7.60 -6.09 12.32
N LEU A 50 7.86 -5.27 13.35
CA LEU A 50 9.20 -4.82 13.71
C LEU A 50 9.86 -5.72 14.77
N SER A 51 9.15 -6.71 15.30
CA SER A 51 9.71 -7.64 16.30
C SER A 51 10.78 -8.55 15.72
N GLU A 52 10.65 -8.94 14.44
CA GLU A 52 11.62 -9.82 13.75
C GLU A 52 12.96 -9.13 13.43
N ARG A 53 13.00 -7.80 13.30
CA ARG A 53 14.25 -7.09 12.96
C ARG A 53 15.27 -7.12 14.10
N LYS A 54 14.80 -7.17 15.35
CA LYS A 54 15.67 -7.23 16.54
C LYS A 54 16.30 -8.61 16.76
N SER A 55 15.65 -9.71 16.34
CA SER A 55 16.19 -11.06 16.54
C SER A 55 17.35 -11.42 15.61
N LYS A 56 17.51 -10.71 14.47
CA LYS A 56 18.65 -10.91 13.55
C LYS A 56 19.91 -10.12 13.89
N ALA A 57 19.87 -9.18 14.85
CA ALA A 57 21.01 -8.31 15.19
C ALA A 57 21.95 -8.89 16.28
N GLN A 58 21.60 -10.02 16.91
CA GLN A 58 22.47 -10.70 17.88
C GLN A 58 23.09 -11.96 17.27
N ASN A 59 24.02 -11.78 16.33
CA ASN A 59 25.01 -12.82 16.06
C ASN A 59 26.30 -12.18 15.56
N GLY A 60 27.12 -11.69 16.49
CA GLY A 60 28.31 -10.91 16.17
C GLY A 60 29.13 -10.51 17.39
N ASP A 61 29.92 -11.48 17.84
CA ASP A 61 31.21 -11.33 18.53
C ASP A 61 31.25 -11.21 20.06
N THR A 62 32.09 -12.10 20.60
CA THR A 62 32.34 -12.36 22.02
C THR A 62 33.77 -11.94 22.27
N HIS A 63 34.00 -10.74 22.83
CA HIS A 63 35.12 -10.39 23.73
C HIS A 63 35.25 -8.86 23.86
N MET A 64 34.89 -8.28 25.02
CA MET A 64 35.85 -7.59 25.89
C MET A 64 35.17 -7.01 27.14
N ASN A 65 35.93 -7.07 28.21
CA ASN A 65 35.66 -6.65 29.59
C ASN A 65 35.63 -5.11 29.72
N GLY A 66 34.59 -4.55 30.34
CA GLY A 66 34.51 -3.13 30.69
C GLY A 66 33.28 -2.82 31.55
N SER A 67 33.51 -2.58 32.83
CA SER A 67 32.53 -2.17 33.84
C SER A 67 31.84 -0.84 33.46
N SER A 68 30.50 -0.84 33.41
CA SER A 68 29.67 0.35 33.25
C SER A 68 28.23 0.04 33.71
N GLU A 69 27.96 0.36 34.97
CA GLU A 69 26.71 0.98 35.46
C GLU A 69 25.37 0.32 35.10
N ASP A 70 24.83 -0.40 36.08
CA ASP A 70 23.47 -0.95 36.17
C ASP A 70 22.37 0.09 35.90
N ALA A 71 21.82 0.15 34.68
CA ALA A 71 20.53 0.81 34.42
C ALA A 71 19.82 0.41 33.10
N ASP A 72 20.14 -0.72 32.46
CA ASP A 72 19.46 -1.13 31.21
C ASP A 72 19.06 -2.63 31.17
N GLU A 73 19.04 -3.30 32.32
CA GLU A 73 18.70 -4.74 32.44
C GLU A 73 17.19 -5.04 32.67
N GLU A 74 16.26 -4.30 32.04
CA GLU A 74 14.82 -4.68 32.12
C GLU A 74 14.02 -4.57 30.80
N ILE A 75 14.69 -4.51 29.63
CA ILE A 75 14.02 -4.45 28.32
C ILE A 75 14.29 -5.70 27.47
N SER A 76 14.32 -6.88 28.10
CA SER A 76 14.24 -8.15 27.37
C SER A 76 12.97 -8.93 27.72
N ARG A 77 11.85 -8.22 27.88
CA ARG A 77 10.53 -8.84 27.75
C ARG A 77 10.23 -8.91 26.26
N GLN A 78 10.03 -10.11 25.72
CA GLN A 78 9.59 -10.32 24.34
C GLN A 78 8.37 -9.43 24.08
N SER A 79 8.56 -8.33 23.36
CA SER A 79 7.51 -7.38 23.04
C SER A 79 7.30 -7.41 21.54
N THR A 80 6.07 -7.69 21.11
CA THR A 80 5.71 -7.59 19.70
C THR A 80 5.52 -6.12 19.36
N VAL A 81 6.07 -5.69 18.22
CA VAL A 81 6.00 -4.29 17.78
C VAL A 81 5.44 -4.28 16.37
N TYR A 82 4.30 -3.62 16.19
CA TYR A 82 3.70 -3.38 14.88
C TYR A 82 3.83 -1.92 14.49
N LEU A 83 4.08 -1.65 13.21
CA LEU A 83 3.98 -0.32 12.63
C LEU A 83 2.75 -0.29 11.71
N VAL A 84 1.79 0.56 12.07
CA VAL A 84 0.51 0.71 11.37
C VAL A 84 0.58 1.96 10.51
N MET A 85 0.26 1.81 9.22
CA MET A 85 0.24 2.91 8.23
C MET A 85 1.54 3.72 8.18
N GLY A 86 2.69 3.11 8.54
CA GLY A 86 3.99 3.78 8.57
C GLY A 86 4.18 4.89 9.62
N CYS A 87 3.16 5.17 10.45
CA CYS A 87 3.13 6.36 11.31
C CYS A 87 2.87 6.09 12.79
N VAL A 88 2.15 5.01 13.13
CA VAL A 88 1.84 4.66 14.53
C VAL A 88 2.47 3.33 14.91
N THR A 89 3.33 3.35 15.93
CA THR A 89 3.96 2.16 16.49
C THR A 89 3.11 1.61 17.63
N VAL A 90 2.70 0.34 17.54
CA VAL A 90 1.96 -0.39 18.56
C VAL A 90 2.87 -1.44 19.18
N ARG A 91 3.22 -1.28 20.45
CA ARG A 91 4.03 -2.23 21.22
C ARG A 91 3.16 -3.00 22.18
N HIS A 92 3.10 -4.31 22.02
CA HIS A 92 2.40 -5.21 22.92
C HIS A 92 3.41 -6.00 23.76
N SER A 93 3.23 -6.00 25.06
CA SER A 93 4.02 -6.79 26.01
C SER A 93 3.27 -8.05 26.43
N ASN A 94 4.01 -9.09 26.85
CA ASN A 94 3.39 -10.32 27.33
C ASN A 94 2.53 -10.15 28.60
N SER A 95 2.59 -9.00 29.29
CA SER A 95 1.73 -8.67 30.43
C SER A 95 0.36 -8.14 30.03
N GLY A 96 0.10 -7.94 28.74
CA GLY A 96 -1.13 -7.32 28.23
C GLY A 96 -1.05 -5.79 28.17
N ASP A 97 0.10 -5.18 28.50
CA ASP A 97 0.28 -3.75 28.32
C ASP A 97 0.56 -3.43 26.86
N VAL A 98 -0.22 -2.49 26.33
CA VAL A 98 -0.13 -1.98 24.98
C VAL A 98 0.23 -0.50 25.01
N GLU A 99 1.25 -0.15 24.24
CA GLU A 99 1.77 1.20 24.11
C GLU A 99 1.70 1.64 22.65
N LEU A 100 1.05 2.76 22.38
CA LEU A 100 1.02 3.43 21.09
C LEU A 100 1.99 4.62 21.14
N GLU A 101 2.76 4.81 20.07
CA GLU A 101 3.69 5.92 19.91
C GLU A 101 3.64 6.45 18.47
N TRP A 102 3.48 7.77 18.30
CA TRP A 102 3.38 8.41 16.99
C TRP A 102 3.87 9.86 17.03
N GLU A 103 4.20 10.44 15.87
CA GLU A 103 4.47 11.87 15.74
C GLU A 103 3.16 12.66 15.72
N GLY A 104 3.01 13.64 16.61
CA GLY A 104 1.82 14.45 16.80
C GLY A 104 1.57 15.38 15.62
N ASN A 105 0.62 14.99 14.77
CA ASN A 105 0.06 15.80 13.70
C ASN A 105 -1.38 15.36 13.42
N MET A 106 -2.17 16.22 12.78
CA MET A 106 -3.61 15.99 12.55
C MET A 106 -3.94 14.64 11.90
N LEU A 107 -3.08 14.16 11.00
CA LEU A 107 -3.30 12.91 10.26
C LEU A 107 -2.97 11.70 11.12
N ASN A 108 -1.79 11.69 11.75
CA ASN A 108 -1.33 10.63 12.63
C ASN A 108 -2.22 10.52 13.88
N ASP A 109 -2.71 11.64 14.40
CA ASP A 109 -3.64 11.68 15.54
C ASP A 109 -4.95 10.96 15.18
N GLY A 110 -5.50 11.23 13.98
CA GLY A 110 -6.69 10.52 13.49
C GLY A 110 -6.47 9.01 13.31
N ILE A 111 -5.30 8.60 12.84
CA ILE A 111 -4.93 7.18 12.72
C ILE A 111 -4.78 6.54 14.10
N ALA A 112 -4.10 7.21 15.04
CA ALA A 112 -3.92 6.72 16.40
C ALA A 112 -5.27 6.55 17.11
N ASP A 113 -6.19 7.50 16.96
CA ASP A 113 -7.56 7.40 17.50
C ASP A 113 -8.32 6.21 16.91
N ALA A 114 -8.22 5.97 15.61
CA ALA A 114 -8.82 4.81 14.96
C ALA A 114 -8.23 3.49 15.48
N ILE A 115 -6.90 3.42 15.68
CA ILE A 115 -6.24 2.25 16.26
C ILE A 115 -6.75 2.00 17.67
N MET A 116 -6.81 3.04 18.52
CA MET A 116 -7.35 2.91 19.87
C MET A 116 -8.79 2.40 19.87
N ALA A 117 -9.65 2.93 18.97
CA ALA A 117 -11.02 2.46 18.82
C ALA A 117 -11.10 0.97 18.45
N VAL A 118 -10.24 0.51 17.54
CA VAL A 118 -10.15 -0.92 17.17
C VAL A 118 -9.72 -1.76 18.37
N LEU A 119 -8.67 -1.34 19.10
CA LEU A 119 -8.18 -2.08 20.26
C LEU A 119 -9.24 -2.21 21.35
N PHE A 120 -9.95 -1.12 21.68
CA PHE A 120 -11.05 -1.17 22.65
C PHE A 120 -12.23 -2.02 22.15
N SER A 121 -12.55 -1.96 20.86
CA SER A 121 -13.59 -2.82 20.26
C SER A 121 -13.21 -4.30 20.38
N VAL A 122 -11.95 -4.66 20.12
CA VAL A 122 -11.47 -6.03 20.22
C VAL A 122 -11.47 -6.52 21.66
N GLU A 123 -11.03 -5.70 22.62
CA GLU A 123 -11.04 -6.02 24.05
C GLU A 123 -12.46 -6.29 24.56
N SER A 124 -13.44 -5.53 24.07
CA SER A 124 -14.86 -5.71 24.43
C SER A 124 -15.55 -6.87 23.69
N SER A 125 -14.88 -7.51 22.73
CA SER A 125 -15.50 -8.52 21.87
C SER A 125 -15.62 -9.89 22.54
N PRO A 126 -16.74 -10.61 22.37
CA PRO A 126 -16.87 -12.02 22.81
C PRO A 126 -15.81 -12.96 22.21
N ALA A 127 -15.22 -12.59 21.07
CA ALA A 127 -14.14 -13.36 20.43
C ALA A 127 -12.85 -13.37 21.27
N ALA A 128 -12.53 -12.25 21.94
CA ALA A 128 -11.38 -12.14 22.84
C ALA A 128 -11.52 -13.10 24.03
N VAL A 129 -12.73 -13.18 24.60
CA VAL A 129 -13.05 -14.11 25.69
C VAL A 129 -13.01 -15.57 25.22
N LYS A 130 -13.49 -15.89 24.01
CA LYS A 130 -13.45 -17.26 23.46
C LYS A 130 -12.03 -17.74 23.21
N GLN A 131 -11.14 -16.87 22.71
CA GLN A 131 -9.72 -17.21 22.59
C GLN A 131 -9.05 -17.40 23.95
N SER A 132 -9.35 -16.56 24.95
CA SER A 132 -8.75 -16.69 26.29
C SER A 132 -9.31 -17.85 27.13
N SER A 133 -10.46 -18.43 26.75
CA SER A 133 -11.17 -19.47 27.52
C SER A 133 -11.05 -20.91 26.98
N SER A 134 -10.32 -21.15 25.87
CA SER A 134 -10.28 -22.49 25.26
C SER A 134 -9.59 -23.53 26.16
N LYS A 135 -10.38 -24.27 26.95
CA LYS A 135 -9.92 -25.39 27.77
C LYS A 135 -10.25 -26.78 27.19
N HIS A 136 -10.95 -26.89 26.07
CA HIS A 136 -11.37 -28.20 25.53
C HIS A 136 -11.38 -28.28 23.99
N SER A 137 -10.79 -29.33 23.44
CA SER A 137 -10.75 -29.65 22.00
C SER A 137 -12.05 -30.32 21.56
N HIS A 138 -12.96 -29.57 20.95
CA HIS A 138 -14.10 -30.15 20.24
C HIS A 138 -13.89 -29.98 18.74
N SER A 139 -13.62 -31.12 18.10
CA SER A 139 -13.29 -31.26 16.68
C SER A 139 -14.53 -31.06 15.81
N HIS A 140 -14.79 -29.81 15.43
CA HIS A 140 -15.53 -29.50 14.20
C HIS A 140 -14.60 -28.70 13.29
N SER A 141 -14.19 -29.34 12.19
CA SER A 141 -13.23 -28.84 11.21
C SER A 141 -13.81 -27.69 10.39
N HIS A 142 -13.94 -26.51 10.99
CA HIS A 142 -13.95 -25.26 10.24
C HIS A 142 -12.52 -24.71 10.29
N THR A 143 -11.79 -24.93 9.21
CA THR A 143 -10.48 -24.31 9.02
C THR A 143 -10.68 -22.80 8.94
N LEU A 144 -10.27 -22.10 10.00
CA LEU A 144 -10.27 -20.64 10.01
C LEU A 144 -9.28 -20.15 8.95
N PRO A 145 -9.55 -19.04 8.25
CA PRO A 145 -8.60 -18.47 7.31
C PRO A 145 -7.29 -18.15 8.05
N THR A 146 -6.17 -18.57 7.47
CA THR A 146 -4.84 -18.39 8.07
C THR A 146 -4.28 -16.98 7.88
N LYS A 147 -4.96 -16.15 7.09
CA LYS A 147 -4.57 -14.77 6.77
C LYS A 147 -5.82 -13.88 6.73
N ASN A 148 -5.64 -12.62 7.11
CA ASN A 148 -6.67 -11.62 6.97
C ASN A 148 -6.90 -11.28 5.49
N ALA A 149 -8.16 -11.27 5.03
CA ALA A 149 -8.54 -10.99 3.64
C ALA A 149 -8.27 -9.53 3.20
N HIS A 150 -7.98 -8.63 4.14
CA HIS A 150 -7.64 -7.24 3.88
C HIS A 150 -6.13 -6.97 3.95
N ALA A 151 -5.34 -7.92 4.47
CA ALA A 151 -3.89 -7.82 4.51
C ALA A 151 -3.22 -8.50 3.31
N ASN A 152 -2.09 -7.94 2.86
CA ASN A 152 -1.24 -8.53 1.82
C ASN A 152 -1.96 -8.83 0.49
N LEU A 153 -2.82 -7.90 0.07
CA LEU A 153 -3.58 -8.03 -1.17
C LEU A 153 -2.66 -8.18 -2.36
N THR A 154 -2.97 -9.17 -3.19
CA THR A 154 -2.35 -9.32 -4.49
C THR A 154 -2.68 -8.10 -5.36
N PRO A 155 -1.82 -7.75 -6.33
CA PRO A 155 -2.11 -6.61 -7.18
C PRO A 155 -3.41 -6.77 -8.00
N PHE A 156 -3.80 -8.02 -8.28
CA PHE A 156 -5.08 -8.32 -8.90
C PHE A 156 -6.27 -7.96 -7.98
N GLU A 157 -6.25 -8.36 -6.70
CA GLU A 157 -7.31 -7.98 -5.75
C GLU A 157 -7.38 -6.47 -5.52
N ARG A 158 -6.24 -5.77 -5.58
CA ARG A 158 -6.20 -4.29 -5.51
C ARG A 158 -6.86 -3.67 -6.74
N PHE A 159 -6.58 -4.22 -7.93
CA PHE A 159 -7.24 -3.84 -9.17
C PHE A 159 -8.75 -4.09 -9.13
N GLU A 160 -9.19 -5.24 -8.59
CA GLU A 160 -10.62 -5.53 -8.42
C GLU A 160 -11.29 -4.51 -7.49
N ARG A 161 -10.63 -4.10 -6.40
CA ARG A 161 -11.15 -3.04 -5.51
C ARG A 161 -11.26 -1.69 -6.20
N LEU A 162 -10.24 -1.31 -6.98
CA LEU A 162 -10.30 -0.11 -7.82
C LEU A 162 -11.46 -0.20 -8.82
N SER A 163 -11.60 -1.34 -9.48
CA SER A 163 -12.68 -1.61 -10.44
C SER A 163 -14.04 -1.49 -9.78
N MET A 164 -14.26 -2.09 -8.60
CA MET A 164 -15.52 -1.96 -7.84
C MET A 164 -15.88 -0.50 -7.57
N PHE A 165 -14.91 0.36 -7.26
CA PHE A 165 -15.15 1.79 -7.04
C PHE A 165 -15.55 2.51 -8.33
N LEU A 166 -14.85 2.22 -9.43
CA LEU A 166 -15.17 2.79 -10.75
C LEU A 166 -16.54 2.29 -11.26
N GLU A 167 -16.85 1.01 -11.08
CA GLU A 167 -18.13 0.39 -11.43
C GLU A 167 -19.29 1.04 -10.67
N ALA A 168 -19.09 1.35 -9.38
CA ALA A 168 -20.09 2.05 -8.60
C ALA A 168 -20.39 3.47 -9.12
N GLN A 169 -19.43 4.12 -9.78
CA GLN A 169 -19.58 5.49 -10.31
C GLN A 169 -20.04 5.53 -11.77
N PHE A 170 -19.61 4.57 -12.59
CA PHE A 170 -19.82 4.57 -14.04
C PHE A 170 -20.69 3.44 -14.56
N GLY A 171 -20.98 2.42 -13.76
CA GLY A 171 -21.69 1.21 -14.16
C GLY A 171 -20.74 0.12 -14.69
N PRO A 172 -20.99 -1.17 -14.40
CA PRO A 172 -20.13 -2.28 -14.80
C PRO A 172 -20.07 -2.49 -16.32
N GLU A 173 -21.12 -2.14 -17.05
CA GLU A 173 -21.18 -2.26 -18.51
C GLU A 173 -20.30 -1.25 -19.24
N ASN A 174 -19.88 -0.19 -18.55
CA ASN A 174 -19.15 0.93 -19.10
C ASN A 174 -17.63 0.84 -18.86
N LEU A 175 -17.15 -0.23 -18.22
CA LEU A 175 -15.76 -0.45 -17.87
C LEU A 175 -15.16 -1.62 -18.64
N GLN A 176 -14.03 -1.40 -19.29
CA GLN A 176 -13.30 -2.44 -20.01
C GLN A 176 -11.79 -2.34 -19.74
N PRO A 177 -11.12 -3.42 -19.30
CA PRO A 177 -9.67 -3.42 -19.18
C PRO A 177 -8.98 -3.22 -20.54
N ILE A 178 -8.00 -2.32 -20.59
CA ILE A 178 -7.17 -2.09 -21.77
C ILE A 178 -6.16 -3.22 -21.87
N LYS A 179 -6.18 -3.96 -22.99
CA LYS A 179 -5.29 -5.12 -23.22
C LYS A 179 -3.91 -4.73 -23.75
N LEU A 180 -3.80 -3.59 -24.43
CA LEU A 180 -2.59 -3.16 -25.12
C LEU A 180 -1.97 -1.97 -24.38
N PRO A 181 -0.70 -2.05 -23.96
CA PRO A 181 -0.04 -0.95 -23.28
C PRO A 181 0.22 0.23 -24.23
N ARG A 182 0.35 1.42 -23.65
CA ARG A 182 0.77 2.62 -24.36
C ARG A 182 2.22 2.47 -24.78
N VAL A 183 2.49 2.41 -26.09
CA VAL A 183 3.86 2.51 -26.60
C VAL A 183 4.25 3.98 -26.60
N PRO A 184 5.30 4.41 -25.85
CA PRO A 184 5.73 5.80 -25.89
C PRO A 184 6.18 6.17 -27.30
N GLN A 185 5.60 7.23 -27.88
CA GLN A 185 5.93 7.72 -29.23
C GLN A 185 7.41 8.07 -29.42
N THR A 186 8.18 8.19 -28.33
CA THR A 186 9.62 8.46 -28.34
C THR A 186 10.47 7.29 -28.87
N LYS A 187 9.98 6.04 -28.82
CA LYS A 187 10.67 4.89 -29.43
C LYS A 187 10.31 4.64 -30.90
N ALA A 188 9.26 5.27 -31.41
CA ALA A 188 8.83 5.16 -32.81
C ALA A 188 9.62 6.06 -33.78
N ILE A 189 10.53 6.92 -33.27
CA ILE A 189 11.29 7.87 -34.08
C ILE A 189 12.79 7.76 -33.73
N ALA A 190 13.44 6.70 -34.20
CA ALA A 190 14.89 6.72 -34.47
C ALA A 190 15.10 6.99 -35.98
N PRO A 191 16.19 7.67 -36.38
CA PRO A 191 16.14 8.63 -37.47
C PRO A 191 16.18 7.98 -38.85
N ALA A 192 15.12 8.15 -39.63
CA ALA A 192 15.19 8.01 -41.08
C ALA A 192 16.21 9.04 -41.61
N SER A 193 17.34 8.53 -42.14
CA SER A 193 18.28 9.34 -42.91
C SER A 193 17.61 9.86 -44.19
N PRO A 194 17.92 11.08 -44.65
CA PRO A 194 17.22 11.68 -45.78
C PRO A 194 17.78 11.19 -47.12
N SER A 195 16.92 11.21 -48.15
CA SER A 195 17.12 10.96 -49.59
C SER A 195 16.74 9.53 -50.00
N THR A 196 15.74 9.28 -50.85
CA THR A 196 15.57 9.84 -52.19
C THR A 196 14.14 9.56 -52.65
N MET A 197 13.48 10.53 -53.29
CA MET A 197 12.16 10.32 -53.91
C MET A 197 12.24 9.23 -54.99
N LYS A 198 11.41 8.19 -54.87
CA LYS A 198 11.00 7.37 -56.01
C LYS A 198 9.62 6.76 -55.75
N ASP A 199 8.68 7.12 -56.61
CA ASP A 199 7.37 6.49 -56.75
C ASP A 199 7.50 4.97 -56.91
N GLY A 200 6.62 4.22 -56.26
CA GLY A 200 6.46 2.77 -56.45
C GLY A 200 5.64 2.14 -55.34
N GLU A 201 4.55 1.47 -55.74
CA GLU A 201 3.64 0.68 -54.91
C GLU A 201 4.33 -0.44 -54.11
N ASP A 202 3.61 -0.92 -53.09
CA ASP A 202 3.88 -2.07 -52.22
C ASP A 202 4.99 -1.91 -51.16
N ASP A 203 4.61 -1.53 -49.93
CA ASP A 203 5.02 -2.28 -48.73
C ASP A 203 4.15 -1.90 -47.52
N ALA A 204 3.28 -2.81 -47.10
CA ALA A 204 2.46 -2.70 -45.91
C ALA A 204 2.53 -4.01 -45.13
N SER A 205 3.71 -4.37 -44.61
CA SER A 205 3.81 -5.50 -43.68
C SER A 205 5.02 -5.53 -42.72
N GLU A 206 5.95 -4.57 -42.71
CA GLU A 206 7.10 -4.64 -41.78
C GLU A 206 6.94 -3.83 -40.47
N GLY A 207 5.89 -3.01 -40.33
CA GLY A 207 5.70 -2.17 -39.14
C GLY A 207 5.01 -2.84 -37.93
N SER A 208 4.39 -4.01 -38.09
CA SER A 208 3.55 -4.61 -37.05
C SER A 208 4.33 -5.51 -36.07
N GLU A 209 5.33 -6.24 -36.54
CA GLU A 209 6.05 -7.21 -35.70
C GLU A 209 6.92 -6.52 -34.63
N ASP A 210 7.57 -5.41 -35.01
CA ASP A 210 8.39 -4.61 -34.10
C ASP A 210 7.52 -3.89 -33.03
N GLU A 211 6.35 -3.37 -33.41
CA GLU A 211 5.40 -2.76 -32.46
C GLU A 211 4.83 -3.80 -31.48
N GLU A 212 4.48 -5.00 -31.94
CA GLU A 212 3.99 -6.09 -31.09
C GLU A 212 5.07 -6.63 -30.13
N ALA A 213 6.33 -6.67 -30.55
CA ALA A 213 7.44 -7.02 -29.69
C ALA A 213 7.63 -6.00 -28.56
N LEU A 214 7.59 -4.71 -28.89
CA LEU A 214 7.68 -3.61 -27.91
C LEU A 214 6.50 -3.61 -26.92
N GLN A 215 5.28 -3.89 -27.40
CA GLN A 215 4.10 -3.98 -26.54
C GLN A 215 4.19 -5.16 -25.55
N ARG A 216 4.75 -6.30 -25.97
CA ARG A 216 4.96 -7.45 -25.09
C ARG A 216 6.00 -7.19 -24.01
N GLU A 217 7.12 -6.57 -24.38
CA GLU A 217 8.17 -6.18 -23.42
C GLU A 217 7.62 -5.19 -22.39
N GLU A 218 6.83 -4.22 -22.84
CA GLU A 218 6.19 -3.24 -21.96
C GLU A 218 5.16 -3.88 -21.02
N LEU A 219 4.35 -4.81 -21.52
CA LEU A 219 3.40 -5.55 -20.70
C LEU A 219 4.12 -6.41 -19.64
N GLU A 220 5.23 -7.04 -20.01
CA GLU A 220 6.07 -7.79 -19.06
C GLU A 220 6.66 -6.88 -17.98
N ARG A 221 7.08 -5.66 -18.34
CA ARG A 221 7.54 -4.64 -17.38
C ARG A 221 6.42 -4.26 -16.40
N LEU A 222 5.22 -4.00 -16.90
CA LEU A 222 4.06 -3.67 -16.05
C LEU A 222 3.74 -4.82 -15.09
N TYR A 223 3.74 -6.07 -15.57
CA TYR A 223 3.55 -7.23 -14.71
C TYR A 223 4.64 -7.36 -13.65
N LYS A 224 5.90 -7.03 -13.98
CA LYS A 224 7.01 -7.04 -13.03
C LYS A 224 6.85 -6.01 -11.91
N ILE A 225 6.19 -4.89 -12.17
CA ILE A 225 5.87 -3.84 -11.18
C ILE A 225 4.57 -4.18 -10.41
N GLY A 226 3.87 -5.24 -10.83
CA GLY A 226 2.63 -5.71 -10.22
C GLY A 226 1.39 -5.07 -10.82
N ILE A 227 1.46 -4.41 -11.98
CA ILE A 227 0.27 -3.87 -12.64
C ILE A 227 -0.38 -4.99 -13.47
N PRO A 228 -1.62 -5.43 -13.16
CA PRO A 228 -2.25 -6.57 -13.82
C PRO A 228 -2.81 -6.25 -15.20
N VAL A 229 -3.14 -4.98 -15.46
CA VAL A 229 -3.59 -4.51 -16.77
C VAL A 229 -3.02 -3.13 -17.05
N PRO A 230 -2.64 -2.79 -18.29
CA PRO A 230 -2.09 -1.47 -18.61
C PRO A 230 -3.00 -0.29 -18.26
N GLY A 231 -4.32 -0.49 -18.36
CA GLY A 231 -5.28 0.59 -18.17
C GLY A 231 -6.72 0.12 -18.11
N VAL A 232 -7.63 1.07 -17.92
CA VAL A 232 -9.07 0.88 -17.91
C VAL A 232 -9.72 1.88 -18.85
N GLU A 233 -10.52 1.40 -19.79
CA GLU A 233 -11.37 2.22 -20.64
C GLU A 233 -12.76 2.38 -20.01
N ILE A 234 -13.20 3.63 -19.89
CA ILE A 234 -14.50 4.03 -19.36
C ILE A 234 -15.30 4.66 -20.50
N LYS A 235 -16.41 4.02 -20.89
CA LYS A 235 -17.27 4.47 -21.98
C LYS A 235 -18.66 4.83 -21.46
N VAL A 236 -19.01 6.11 -21.52
CA VAL A 236 -20.36 6.59 -21.15
C VAL A 236 -20.96 7.29 -22.36
N ASP A 237 -22.06 6.76 -22.89
CA ASP A 237 -22.72 7.22 -24.11
C ASP A 237 -21.77 7.25 -25.33
N LYS A 238 -21.38 8.45 -25.77
CA LYS A 238 -20.45 8.72 -26.88
C LYS A 238 -19.07 9.16 -26.39
N MET A 239 -18.87 9.21 -25.08
CA MET A 239 -17.62 9.67 -24.47
C MET A 239 -16.79 8.46 -24.05
N VAL A 240 -15.50 8.51 -24.33
CA VAL A 240 -14.53 7.48 -23.96
C VAL A 240 -13.40 8.15 -23.19
N ALA A 241 -13.05 7.61 -22.04
CA ALA A 241 -11.89 7.98 -21.25
C ALA A 241 -11.01 6.74 -21.04
N LYS A 242 -9.70 6.90 -21.16
CA LYS A 242 -8.72 5.85 -20.87
C LYS A 242 -7.94 6.26 -19.63
N VAL A 243 -7.89 5.37 -18.65
CA VAL A 243 -7.13 5.54 -17.41
C VAL A 243 -5.94 4.60 -17.47
N TRP A 244 -4.73 5.13 -17.50
CA TRP A 244 -3.50 4.35 -17.49
C TRP A 244 -3.11 4.04 -16.03
N LEU A 245 -2.91 2.78 -15.68
CA LEU A 245 -2.76 2.39 -14.27
C LEU A 245 -1.38 2.65 -13.69
N GLU A 246 -0.36 2.84 -14.54
CA GLU A 246 1.00 3.13 -14.10
C GLU A 246 1.14 4.52 -13.47
N ASP A 247 0.67 5.54 -14.17
CA ASP A 247 0.79 6.95 -13.79
C ASP A 247 -0.54 7.57 -13.34
N LEU A 248 -1.63 6.81 -13.42
CA LEU A 248 -3.01 7.26 -13.18
C LEU A 248 -3.42 8.39 -14.13
N GLU A 249 -2.81 8.48 -15.32
CA GLU A 249 -3.16 9.48 -16.34
C GLU A 249 -4.53 9.15 -16.96
N VAL A 250 -5.38 10.17 -17.05
CA VAL A 250 -6.70 10.09 -17.70
C VAL A 250 -6.67 10.81 -19.04
N GLU A 251 -6.75 10.05 -20.13
CA GLU A 251 -6.88 10.54 -21.49
C GLU A 251 -8.36 10.55 -21.92
N CYS A 252 -8.89 11.74 -22.23
CA CYS A 252 -10.26 11.86 -22.73
C CYS A 252 -10.40 13.05 -23.68
N THR A 253 -11.14 12.86 -24.78
CA THR A 253 -11.46 13.94 -25.74
C THR A 253 -12.37 15.01 -25.13
N ASN A 254 -13.23 14.64 -24.18
CA ASN A 254 -14.13 15.57 -23.50
C ASN A 254 -13.56 15.97 -22.14
N ARG A 255 -13.15 17.24 -22.02
CA ARG A 255 -12.54 17.78 -20.80
C ARG A 255 -13.40 17.58 -19.54
N VAL A 256 -14.70 17.88 -19.60
CA VAL A 256 -15.59 17.80 -18.42
C VAL A 256 -15.75 16.36 -17.94
N PHE A 257 -15.87 15.41 -18.87
CA PHE A 257 -15.95 14.00 -18.54
C PHE A 257 -14.60 13.48 -18.01
N GLY A 258 -13.49 13.87 -18.63
CA GLY A 258 -12.14 13.56 -18.17
C GLY A 258 -11.86 14.07 -16.75
N ASP A 259 -12.24 15.30 -16.44
CA ASP A 259 -12.08 15.88 -15.09
C ASP A 259 -12.89 15.10 -14.04
N ARG A 260 -14.11 14.67 -14.41
CA ARG A 260 -14.93 13.82 -13.53
C ARG A 260 -14.29 12.45 -13.29
N VAL A 261 -13.79 11.82 -14.35
CA VAL A 261 -13.09 10.52 -14.24
C VAL A 261 -11.84 10.66 -13.38
N ARG A 262 -11.02 11.68 -13.60
CA ARG A 262 -9.83 11.97 -12.77
C ARG A 262 -10.18 12.11 -11.30
N ALA A 263 -11.17 12.94 -10.98
CA ALA A 263 -11.59 13.14 -9.59
C ALA A 263 -12.15 11.88 -8.93
N VAL A 264 -12.71 10.95 -9.71
CA VAL A 264 -13.17 9.64 -9.21
C VAL A 264 -11.99 8.69 -9.01
N VAL A 265 -11.04 8.65 -9.95
CA VAL A 265 -9.83 7.82 -9.87
C VAL A 265 -8.99 8.24 -8.67
N GLU A 266 -8.74 9.54 -8.47
CA GLU A 266 -8.00 10.08 -7.31
C GLU A 266 -8.62 9.61 -6.00
N ARG A 267 -9.94 9.78 -5.84
CA ARG A 267 -10.67 9.30 -4.66
C ARG A 267 -10.63 7.78 -4.50
N ALA A 268 -10.70 7.03 -5.60
CA ALA A 268 -10.64 5.57 -5.56
C ALA A 268 -9.25 5.10 -5.09
N VAL A 269 -8.20 5.74 -5.57
CA VAL A 269 -6.80 5.44 -5.22
C VAL A 269 -6.56 5.73 -3.74
N GLU A 270 -7.02 6.87 -3.23
CA GLU A 270 -6.91 7.22 -1.80
C GLU A 270 -7.56 6.17 -0.89
N VAL A 271 -8.67 5.57 -1.32
CA VAL A 271 -9.40 4.56 -0.54
C VAL A 271 -8.80 3.15 -0.67
N THR A 272 -8.17 2.84 -1.80
CA THR A 272 -7.66 1.49 -2.11
C THR A 272 -6.15 1.33 -1.89
N ALA A 273 -5.45 2.41 -1.53
CA ALA A 273 -4.00 2.45 -1.37
C ALA A 273 -3.45 1.38 -0.40
N PRO A 274 -2.23 0.86 -0.66
CA PRO A 274 -1.40 1.10 -1.85
C PRO A 274 -1.87 0.27 -3.05
N LEU A 275 -1.91 0.86 -4.25
CA LEU A 275 -2.33 0.15 -5.47
C LEU A 275 -1.24 -0.79 -6.00
N TRP A 276 -0.05 -0.28 -6.30
CA TRP A 276 1.06 -1.08 -6.84
C TRP A 276 2.22 -1.12 -5.84
N ALA A 277 3.27 -1.89 -6.16
CA ALA A 277 4.47 -1.89 -5.34
C ALA A 277 5.17 -0.51 -5.46
N SER A 278 5.29 0.18 -4.33
CA SER A 278 6.21 1.31 -4.14
C SER A 278 7.50 0.83 -3.49
#